data_AF-A0A351AR43-F1
#
_entry.id   AF-A0A351AR43-F1
#
_cell.length_a   1.000
_cell.length_b   1.000
_cell.length_c   1.000
_cell.angle_alpha   90.00
_cell.angle_beta   90.00
_cell.angle_gamma   90.00
#
_symmetry.space_group_name_H-M   'P 1'
#
loop_
_entity.id
_entity.type
_entity.pdbx_description
1 polymer ?
#
loop_
_entity_poly.entity_id
_entity_poly.type
_entity_poly.pdbx_seq_one_letter_code
_entity_poly.pdbx_strand_id
1 'polypeptide(L)'
;MKSSWTVDFGTLSESGQYTVTVVAVDSWDAESAPLTATFNCGDVTPAEKVDKWVDDAAGSQAITASGTPTGGDGWLTYADGKVSWTANATGLPRTATLTFENGSSFKLTQVSPADFKGNWNLTSKIFAKVSPFAKAADPGTTAVTFVDPLKPVTLKDAEGVEHTNNIGVKGLYFDTILDACVDINYEAKTVRVGFFLDARDGSGQAVNGKYAVYIPGLATRTDQAWYTPWQYAETELGDPDYVWFWFTVTNKFNTIMYTNRVTNNVEFQTLTQYSNKTMNQICGISIVLSNTNVFNHSTVNTGNSGLSTYSNVYQCNPKGQSGEFFTRK
;
A
#
# COMPACT_ATOMS: atom_id res chain seq x y z
N MET A 1 60.41 -2.06 -22.00
CA MET A 1 59.44 -2.79 -21.16
C MET A 1 58.86 -3.93 -21.96
N LYS A 2 58.60 -5.09 -21.34
CA LYS A 2 57.85 -6.16 -22.01
C LYS A 2 56.39 -5.72 -22.18
N SER A 3 55.81 -5.97 -23.35
CA SER A 3 54.40 -5.66 -23.67
C SER A 3 53.40 -6.62 -23.01
N SER A 4 53.87 -7.76 -22.48
CA SER A 4 53.06 -8.72 -21.74
C SER A 4 53.90 -9.46 -20.71
N TRP A 5 53.24 -9.82 -19.60
CA TRP A 5 53.82 -10.51 -18.46
C TRP A 5 52.85 -11.64 -18.08
N THR A 6 53.39 -12.80 -17.72
CA THR A 6 52.62 -13.92 -17.18
C THR A 6 53.14 -14.18 -15.78
N VAL A 7 52.23 -14.24 -14.81
CA VAL A 7 52.52 -14.52 -13.41
C VAL A 7 51.71 -15.76 -13.01
N ASP A 8 52.40 -16.72 -12.39
CA ASP A 8 51.78 -17.90 -11.78
C ASP A 8 51.64 -17.63 -10.28
N PHE A 9 50.42 -17.76 -9.76
CA PHE A 9 50.10 -17.58 -8.34
C PHE A 9 50.25 -18.88 -7.53
N GLY A 10 50.61 -19.99 -8.17
CA GLY A 10 50.73 -21.30 -7.53
C GLY A 10 49.37 -21.94 -7.20
N THR A 11 49.38 -22.93 -6.31
CA THR A 11 48.15 -23.59 -5.85
C THR A 11 47.43 -22.70 -4.85
N LEU A 12 46.24 -22.20 -5.23
CA LEU A 12 45.32 -21.57 -4.30
C LEU A 12 44.55 -22.69 -3.58
N SER A 13 44.81 -22.86 -2.28
CA SER A 13 44.27 -23.98 -1.48
C SER A 13 42.85 -23.77 -0.98
N GLU A 14 42.33 -22.55 -1.06
CA GLU A 14 41.01 -22.18 -0.57
C GLU A 14 40.07 -21.84 -1.72
N SER A 15 38.87 -22.43 -1.72
CA SER A 15 37.81 -22.03 -2.63
C SER A 15 37.35 -20.61 -2.30
N GLY A 16 37.30 -19.71 -3.28
CA GLY A 16 36.92 -18.33 -3.05
C GLY A 16 37.06 -17.43 -4.27
N GLN A 17 36.56 -16.20 -4.13
CA GLN A 17 36.78 -15.14 -5.11
C GLN A 17 38.06 -14.36 -4.74
N TYR A 18 38.94 -14.20 -5.71
CA TYR A 18 40.22 -13.52 -5.57
C TYR A 18 40.23 -12.27 -6.44
N THR A 19 40.88 -11.21 -5.94
CA THR A 19 41.11 -9.97 -6.68
C THR A 19 42.60 -9.80 -6.90
N VAL A 20 43.03 -9.72 -8.15
CA VAL A 20 44.39 -9.34 -8.52
C VAL A 20 44.41 -7.85 -8.83
N THR A 21 45.34 -7.15 -8.19
CA THR A 21 45.61 -5.73 -8.43
C THR A 21 47.03 -5.60 -8.99
N VAL A 22 47.17 -4.88 -10.09
CA VAL A 22 48.45 -4.61 -10.75
C VAL A 22 48.71 -3.11 -10.75
N VAL A 23 49.88 -2.71 -10.27
CA VAL A 23 50.41 -1.34 -10.36
C VAL A 23 51.77 -1.37 -11.06
N ALA A 24 52.08 -0.32 -11.81
CA ALA A 24 53.42 -0.10 -12.33
C ALA A 24 54.16 0.86 -11.41
N VAL A 25 55.42 0.56 -11.09
CA VAL A 25 56.29 1.41 -10.27
C VAL A 25 57.42 1.96 -11.15
N ASP A 26 57.66 3.27 -11.10
CA ASP A 26 58.74 3.90 -11.85
C ASP A 26 60.09 3.87 -11.10
N SER A 27 61.14 4.44 -11.68
CA SER A 27 62.49 4.47 -11.10
C SER A 27 62.63 5.39 -9.86
N TRP A 28 61.56 6.07 -9.47
CA TRP A 28 61.47 6.92 -8.29
C TRP A 28 60.44 6.39 -7.28
N ASP A 29 60.06 5.12 -7.40
CA ASP A 29 59.05 4.46 -6.56
C ASP A 29 57.64 5.05 -6.67
N ALA A 30 57.32 5.77 -7.76
CA ALA A 30 55.96 6.29 -7.98
C ALA A 30 55.06 5.22 -8.64
N GLU A 31 53.87 5.00 -8.06
CA GLU A 31 52.89 4.01 -8.52
C GLU A 31 51.92 4.57 -9.57
N SER A 32 51.57 3.75 -10.56
CA SER A 32 50.46 4.01 -11.48
C SER A 32 49.10 3.83 -10.79
N ALA A 33 48.03 4.28 -11.46
CA ALA A 33 46.69 3.87 -11.08
C ALA A 33 46.57 2.32 -11.12
N PRO A 34 45.93 1.68 -10.12
CA PRO A 34 45.80 0.24 -10.07
C PRO A 34 44.84 -0.29 -11.14
N LEU A 35 45.21 -1.41 -11.75
CA LEU A 35 44.32 -2.21 -12.59
C LEU A 35 43.88 -3.45 -11.82
N THR A 36 42.58 -3.69 -11.71
CA THR A 36 42.02 -4.80 -10.93
C THR A 36 41.28 -5.80 -11.80
N ALA A 37 41.44 -7.09 -11.53
CA ALA A 37 40.64 -8.17 -12.12
C ALA A 37 40.24 -9.18 -11.04
N THR A 38 39.02 -9.72 -11.13
CA THR A 38 38.52 -10.75 -10.21
C THR A 38 38.41 -12.11 -10.90
N PHE A 39 38.67 -13.18 -10.16
CA PHE A 39 38.50 -14.55 -10.62
C PHE A 39 38.11 -15.48 -9.47
N ASN A 40 37.50 -16.60 -9.80
CA ASN A 40 37.05 -17.60 -8.83
C ASN A 40 38.01 -18.80 -8.85
N CYS A 41 38.40 -19.29 -7.68
CA CYS A 41 39.11 -20.56 -7.53
C CYS A 41 38.23 -21.55 -6.76
N GLY A 42 38.11 -22.78 -7.26
CA GLY A 42 37.18 -23.79 -6.72
C GLY A 42 35.72 -23.55 -7.07
N ASP A 43 34.81 -24.33 -6.46
CA ASP A 43 33.36 -24.14 -6.58
C ASP A 43 32.91 -22.91 -5.79
N VAL A 44 33.05 -21.74 -6.41
CA VAL A 44 32.50 -20.49 -5.87
C VAL A 44 31.08 -20.38 -6.38
N THR A 45 30.13 -20.98 -5.67
CA THR A 45 28.71 -20.71 -5.92
C THR A 45 28.47 -19.22 -5.71
N PRO A 46 28.12 -18.45 -6.75
CA PRO A 46 27.91 -17.01 -6.61
C PRO A 46 26.78 -16.74 -5.61
N ALA A 47 26.90 -15.66 -4.85
CA ALA A 47 25.88 -15.28 -3.89
C ALA A 47 24.55 -14.99 -4.59
N GLU A 48 23.52 -15.78 -4.30
CA GLU A 48 22.17 -15.58 -4.83
C GLU A 48 21.34 -14.75 -3.84
N LYS A 49 20.72 -13.67 -4.32
CA LYS A 49 19.88 -12.78 -3.51
C LYS A 49 18.44 -12.81 -4.01
N VAL A 50 17.59 -13.51 -3.29
CA VAL A 50 16.15 -13.59 -3.58
C VAL A 50 15.38 -12.72 -2.60
N ASP A 51 14.49 -11.89 -3.13
CA ASP A 51 13.47 -11.17 -2.36
C ASP A 51 12.14 -11.38 -3.08
N LYS A 52 11.22 -12.09 -2.42
CA LYS A 52 10.00 -12.61 -3.03
C LYS A 52 8.78 -12.27 -2.20
N TRP A 53 7.70 -11.88 -2.86
CA TRP A 53 6.37 -11.79 -2.26
C TRP A 53 5.49 -12.88 -2.83
N VAL A 54 4.69 -13.52 -1.99
CA VAL A 54 3.73 -14.55 -2.37
C VAL A 54 2.46 -14.41 -1.54
N ASP A 55 1.38 -15.01 -2.04
CA ASP A 55 0.15 -15.18 -1.27
C ASP A 55 0.37 -16.12 -0.06
N ASP A 56 -0.62 -16.24 0.80
CA ASP A 56 -0.55 -17.02 2.04
C ASP A 56 -0.46 -18.54 1.82
N ALA A 57 -0.44 -19.02 0.58
CA ALA A 57 -0.25 -20.42 0.25
C ALA A 57 1.17 -20.92 0.61
N ALA A 58 1.25 -22.19 1.02
CA ALA A 58 2.52 -22.89 1.18
C ALA A 58 3.23 -23.05 -0.17
N GLY A 59 4.55 -23.14 -0.16
CA GLY A 59 5.33 -23.26 -1.39
C GLY A 59 6.79 -23.55 -1.15
N SER A 60 7.55 -23.60 -2.24
CA SER A 60 8.98 -23.83 -2.19
C SER A 60 9.67 -23.33 -3.46
N GLN A 61 10.98 -23.07 -3.37
CA GLN A 61 11.82 -22.61 -4.47
C GLN A 61 13.24 -23.16 -4.28
N ALA A 62 13.83 -23.69 -5.34
CA ALA A 62 15.25 -24.04 -5.34
C ALA A 62 16.11 -22.76 -5.28
N ILE A 63 17.22 -22.81 -4.56
CA ILE A 63 18.21 -21.74 -4.52
C ILE A 63 19.60 -22.34 -4.65
N THR A 64 20.47 -21.66 -5.37
CA THR A 64 21.89 -22.02 -5.51
C THR A 64 22.65 -21.48 -4.31
N ALA A 65 22.33 -22.00 -3.13
CA ALA A 65 23.05 -21.74 -1.89
C ALA A 65 23.40 -23.06 -1.21
N SER A 66 24.50 -23.08 -0.47
CA SER A 66 24.98 -24.23 0.29
C SER A 66 25.27 -23.84 1.74
N GLY A 67 25.34 -24.83 2.62
CA GLY A 67 25.55 -24.64 4.05
C GLY A 67 24.25 -24.47 4.85
N THR A 68 24.41 -24.28 6.16
CA THR A 68 23.29 -24.08 7.07
C THR A 68 22.97 -22.59 7.15
N PRO A 69 21.79 -22.12 6.70
CA PRO A 69 21.46 -20.71 6.83
C PRO A 69 21.21 -20.32 8.29
N THR A 70 21.39 -19.05 8.57
CA THR A 70 20.92 -18.38 9.79
C THR A 70 19.63 -17.62 9.50
N GLY A 71 18.85 -17.36 10.55
CA GLY A 71 17.53 -16.75 10.43
C GLY A 71 16.45 -17.78 10.09
N GLY A 72 15.36 -17.31 9.48
CA GLY A 72 14.13 -18.08 9.36
C GLY A 72 13.35 -18.14 10.68
N ASP A 73 12.03 -18.26 10.57
CA ASP A 73 11.10 -18.19 11.70
C ASP A 73 10.31 -19.52 11.84
N GLY A 74 10.93 -20.64 11.49
CA GLY A 74 10.32 -21.98 11.48
C GLY A 74 9.32 -22.22 10.35
N TRP A 75 8.62 -21.17 9.90
CA TRP A 75 7.72 -21.22 8.76
C TRP A 75 8.42 -21.04 7.40
N LEU A 76 9.69 -20.61 7.41
CA LEU A 76 10.60 -20.50 6.26
C LEU A 76 11.85 -21.33 6.57
N THR A 77 12.07 -22.39 5.82
CA THR A 77 13.13 -23.38 6.09
C THR A 77 13.94 -23.67 4.83
N TYR A 78 15.13 -24.22 5.01
CA TYR A 78 15.99 -24.67 3.91
C TYR A 78 16.49 -26.09 4.18
N ALA A 79 16.37 -26.95 3.18
CA ALA A 79 16.93 -28.29 3.18
C ALA A 79 17.23 -28.69 1.73
N ASP A 80 18.35 -29.39 1.51
CA ASP A 80 18.71 -30.02 0.23
C ASP A 80 18.61 -29.06 -0.98
N GLY A 81 19.16 -27.84 -0.87
CA GLY A 81 19.15 -26.85 -1.96
C GLY A 81 17.80 -26.17 -2.18
N LYS A 82 16.82 -26.37 -1.29
CA LYS A 82 15.44 -25.89 -1.46
C LYS A 82 14.98 -25.10 -0.26
N VAL A 83 14.51 -23.88 -0.51
CA VAL A 83 13.77 -23.08 0.47
C VAL A 83 12.30 -23.49 0.40
N SER A 84 11.68 -23.76 1.54
CA SER A 84 10.26 -24.11 1.67
C SER A 84 9.59 -23.21 2.68
N TRP A 85 8.33 -22.90 2.46
CA TRP A 85 7.53 -22.11 3.38
C TRP A 85 6.13 -22.71 3.59
N THR A 86 5.64 -22.58 4.81
CA THR A 86 4.29 -23.03 5.18
C THR A 86 3.22 -22.01 4.78
N ALA A 87 1.96 -22.44 4.76
CA ALA A 87 0.85 -21.51 4.59
C ALA A 87 0.79 -20.52 5.77
N ASN A 88 0.40 -19.28 5.51
CA ASN A 88 0.22 -18.27 6.54
C ASN A 88 -1.22 -18.32 7.07
N ALA A 89 -1.38 -18.87 8.27
CA ALA A 89 -2.67 -18.93 8.97
C ALA A 89 -2.77 -17.90 10.10
N THR A 90 -1.83 -16.96 10.19
CA THR A 90 -1.75 -16.01 11.31
C THR A 90 -2.74 -14.85 11.17
N GLY A 91 -3.25 -14.61 9.95
CA GLY A 91 -4.11 -13.47 9.64
C GLY A 91 -3.37 -12.13 9.68
N LEU A 92 -2.05 -12.15 9.56
CA LEU A 92 -1.17 -11.00 9.51
C LEU A 92 -0.10 -11.21 8.43
N PRO A 93 0.32 -10.14 7.71
CA PRO A 93 1.43 -10.27 6.78
C PRO A 93 2.70 -10.60 7.55
N ARG A 94 3.54 -11.48 6.99
CA ARG A 94 4.79 -11.91 7.66
C ARG A 94 5.96 -11.93 6.69
N THR A 95 7.14 -11.61 7.21
CA THR A 95 8.38 -11.60 6.43
C THR A 95 9.48 -12.28 7.21
N ALA A 96 10.22 -13.19 6.56
CA ALA A 96 11.42 -13.80 7.11
C ALA A 96 12.54 -13.81 6.08
N THR A 97 13.77 -13.88 6.55
CA THR A 97 14.97 -13.95 5.72
C THR A 97 15.86 -15.11 6.18
N LEU A 98 16.29 -15.93 5.24
CA LEU A 98 17.40 -16.87 5.42
C LEU A 98 18.68 -16.22 4.87
N THR A 99 19.78 -16.31 5.61
CA THR A 99 21.10 -15.80 5.21
C THR A 99 22.13 -16.91 5.28
N PHE A 100 22.92 -17.07 4.22
CA PHE A 100 23.94 -18.11 4.08
C PHE A 100 25.35 -17.52 4.23
N GLU A 101 26.30 -18.33 4.67
CA GLU A 101 27.71 -17.92 4.88
C GLU A 101 28.39 -17.43 3.60
N ASN A 102 28.03 -18.01 2.44
CA ASN A 102 28.52 -17.60 1.13
C ASN A 102 27.94 -16.24 0.66
N GLY A 103 27.19 -15.55 1.52
CA GLY A 103 26.54 -14.29 1.21
C GLY A 103 25.22 -14.43 0.47
N SER A 104 24.72 -15.62 0.16
CA SER A 104 23.36 -15.79 -0.41
C SER A 104 22.28 -15.39 0.62
N SER A 105 21.10 -14.99 0.17
CA SER A 105 19.95 -14.80 1.05
C SER A 105 18.62 -14.98 0.34
N PHE A 106 17.63 -15.47 1.09
CA PHE A 106 16.26 -15.62 0.62
C PHE A 106 15.32 -14.89 1.59
N LYS A 107 14.78 -13.75 1.15
CA LYS A 107 13.75 -12.99 1.85
C LYS A 107 12.39 -13.32 1.25
N LEU A 108 11.45 -13.70 2.10
CA LEU A 108 10.08 -14.00 1.70
C LEU A 108 9.09 -13.16 2.50
N THR A 109 8.17 -12.51 1.82
CA THR A 109 6.97 -11.89 2.40
C THR A 109 5.73 -12.67 1.97
N GLN A 110 4.93 -13.12 2.94
CA GLN A 110 3.56 -13.61 2.72
C GLN A 110 2.57 -12.52 3.09
N VAL A 111 1.68 -12.20 2.16
CA VAL A 111 0.63 -11.21 2.34
C VAL A 111 -0.56 -11.52 1.44
N SER A 112 -1.76 -11.53 2.02
CA SER A 112 -3.03 -11.62 1.29
C SER A 112 -3.99 -10.51 1.70
N PRO A 113 -5.10 -10.28 0.96
CA PRO A 113 -6.15 -9.35 1.39
C PRO A 113 -6.74 -9.68 2.77
N ALA A 114 -6.82 -10.97 3.11
CA ALA A 114 -7.39 -11.42 4.38
C ALA A 114 -6.57 -10.96 5.59
N ASP A 115 -5.26 -10.78 5.41
CA ASP A 115 -4.35 -10.32 6.47
C ASP A 115 -4.64 -8.90 6.96
N PHE A 116 -5.39 -8.09 6.20
CA PHE A 116 -5.77 -6.73 6.58
C PHE A 116 -7.00 -6.68 7.49
N LYS A 117 -7.71 -7.80 7.65
CA LYS A 117 -8.89 -7.89 8.53
C LYS A 117 -8.50 -7.75 10.01
N GLY A 118 -9.48 -7.42 10.84
CA GLY A 118 -9.32 -7.22 12.27
C GLY A 118 -9.50 -5.77 12.71
N ASN A 119 -8.99 -5.44 13.89
CA ASN A 119 -9.28 -4.15 14.53
C ASN A 119 -8.26 -3.08 14.16
N TRP A 120 -8.76 -1.89 13.81
CA TRP A 120 -7.97 -0.72 13.45
C TRP A 120 -8.52 0.54 14.10
N ASN A 121 -7.77 1.63 14.00
CA ASN A 121 -8.21 2.97 14.33
C ASN A 121 -8.01 3.88 13.11
N LEU A 122 -9.07 4.55 12.66
CA LEU A 122 -8.96 5.68 11.73
C LEU A 122 -8.64 6.94 12.53
N THR A 123 -7.59 7.65 12.13
CA THR A 123 -7.29 9.02 12.56
C THR A 123 -7.47 9.98 11.38
N SER A 124 -8.37 10.96 11.53
CA SER A 124 -8.68 11.96 10.50
C SER A 124 -9.18 13.25 11.12
N LYS A 125 -9.42 14.30 10.32
CA LYS A 125 -10.22 15.45 10.76
C LYS A 125 -11.70 15.11 10.57
N ILE A 126 -12.46 15.10 11.66
CA ILE A 126 -13.87 14.69 11.63
C ILE A 126 -14.76 15.92 11.61
N PHE A 127 -15.61 16.03 10.59
CA PHE A 127 -16.78 16.91 10.61
C PHE A 127 -18.03 16.11 10.97
N ALA A 128 -18.97 16.76 11.63
CA ALA A 128 -20.23 16.18 12.09
C ALA A 128 -21.37 17.18 11.88
N LYS A 129 -22.46 16.74 11.24
CA LYS A 129 -23.62 17.57 10.95
C LYS A 129 -24.93 16.83 11.22
N VAL A 130 -25.56 16.23 10.20
CA VAL A 130 -26.92 15.70 10.31
C VAL A 130 -26.89 14.26 10.84
N SER A 131 -27.44 14.04 12.03
CA SER A 131 -27.47 12.70 12.67
C SER A 131 -26.09 12.00 12.70
N PRO A 132 -25.06 12.68 13.22
CA PRO A 132 -23.69 12.20 13.14
C PRO A 132 -23.48 10.99 14.07
N PHE A 133 -22.70 10.02 13.60
CA PHE A 133 -22.22 8.90 14.40
C PHE A 133 -20.99 9.31 15.23
N ALA A 134 -19.99 9.91 14.58
CA ALA A 134 -18.80 10.44 15.23
C ALA A 134 -18.97 11.94 15.54
N LYS A 135 -18.43 12.40 16.68
CA LYS A 135 -18.40 13.83 17.01
C LYS A 135 -17.31 14.54 16.20
N ALA A 136 -17.51 15.82 15.90
CA ALA A 136 -16.48 16.64 15.27
C ALA A 136 -15.22 16.71 16.14
N ALA A 137 -14.05 16.51 15.55
CA ALA A 137 -12.75 16.46 16.24
C ALA A 137 -11.58 16.66 15.25
N ASP A 138 -10.46 17.21 15.73
CA ASP A 138 -9.27 17.50 14.90
C ASP A 138 -7.96 17.43 15.73
N PRO A 139 -7.25 16.29 15.76
CA PRO A 139 -7.61 15.02 15.14
C PRO A 139 -8.74 14.31 15.89
N GLY A 140 -9.55 13.55 15.15
CA GLY A 140 -10.50 12.58 15.69
C GLY A 140 -10.00 11.16 15.45
N THR A 141 -10.32 10.25 16.37
CA THR A 141 -10.03 8.82 16.23
C THR A 141 -11.32 8.02 16.30
N THR A 142 -11.51 7.13 15.33
CA THR A 142 -12.66 6.21 15.26
C THR A 142 -12.16 4.78 15.21
N ALA A 143 -12.63 3.94 16.13
CA ALA A 143 -12.36 2.51 16.09
C ALA A 143 -13.15 1.88 14.94
N VAL A 144 -12.46 1.09 14.11
CA VAL A 144 -13.07 0.39 12.98
C VAL A 144 -12.60 -1.06 12.95
N THR A 145 -13.36 -1.91 12.27
CA THR A 145 -12.99 -3.31 12.05
C THR A 145 -13.02 -3.60 10.56
N PHE A 146 -11.90 -4.08 10.03
CA PHE A 146 -11.80 -4.58 8.68
C PHE A 146 -12.37 -6.00 8.64
N VAL A 147 -13.33 -6.23 7.77
CA VAL A 147 -14.19 -7.42 7.68
C VAL A 147 -14.29 -7.90 6.23
N ASP A 148 -15.12 -8.91 5.97
CA ASP A 148 -15.54 -9.23 4.60
C ASP A 148 -16.30 -8.06 3.96
N PRO A 149 -16.19 -7.87 2.63
CA PRO A 149 -16.95 -6.85 1.93
C PRO A 149 -18.46 -7.14 2.05
N LEU A 150 -19.27 -6.08 2.07
CA LEU A 150 -20.70 -6.15 1.87
C LEU A 150 -21.04 -6.64 0.46
N LYS A 151 -20.34 -6.11 -0.55
CA LYS A 151 -20.55 -6.45 -1.97
C LYS A 151 -19.21 -6.83 -2.62
N PRO A 152 -18.89 -8.14 -2.75
CA PRO A 152 -17.64 -8.61 -3.38
C PRO A 152 -17.71 -8.53 -4.91
N VAL A 153 -17.86 -7.32 -5.44
CA VAL A 153 -17.99 -7.06 -6.89
C VAL A 153 -16.63 -6.77 -7.51
N THR A 154 -16.47 -7.21 -8.76
CA THR A 154 -15.38 -6.80 -9.66
C THR A 154 -15.93 -5.79 -10.65
N LEU A 155 -15.35 -4.59 -10.67
CA LEU A 155 -15.79 -3.48 -11.50
C LEU A 155 -14.58 -2.76 -12.09
N LYS A 156 -14.79 -2.03 -13.19
CA LYS A 156 -13.75 -1.20 -13.83
C LYS A 156 -13.73 0.20 -13.21
N ASP A 157 -12.55 0.76 -12.98
CA ASP A 157 -12.39 2.19 -12.69
C ASP A 157 -12.57 3.06 -13.95
N ALA A 158 -12.42 4.38 -13.81
CA ALA A 158 -12.57 5.35 -14.90
C ALA A 158 -11.52 5.15 -16.01
N GLU A 159 -10.40 4.54 -15.68
CA GLU A 159 -9.30 4.20 -16.59
C GLU A 159 -9.47 2.80 -17.22
N GLY A 160 -10.50 2.05 -16.83
CA GLY A 160 -10.84 0.74 -17.36
C GLY A 160 -10.15 -0.45 -16.67
N VAL A 161 -9.43 -0.22 -15.57
CA VAL A 161 -8.75 -1.25 -14.78
C VAL A 161 -9.74 -1.92 -13.84
N GLU A 162 -9.73 -3.25 -13.80
CA GLU A 162 -10.60 -4.03 -12.92
C GLU A 162 -10.05 -4.09 -11.49
N HIS A 163 -10.93 -3.82 -10.53
CA HIS A 163 -10.66 -3.98 -9.10
C HIS A 163 -11.77 -4.81 -8.45
N THR A 164 -11.41 -5.61 -7.46
CA THR A 164 -12.37 -6.44 -6.72
C THR A 164 -12.44 -6.01 -5.28
N ASN A 165 -13.64 -5.71 -4.80
CA ASN A 165 -13.86 -5.48 -3.37
C ASN A 165 -13.66 -6.79 -2.62
N ASN A 166 -12.59 -6.88 -1.84
CA ASN A 166 -12.14 -8.11 -1.16
C ASN A 166 -12.08 -7.96 0.37
N ILE A 167 -12.34 -6.76 0.88
CA ILE A 167 -12.52 -6.42 2.31
C ILE A 167 -13.61 -5.35 2.45
N GLY A 168 -14.06 -5.12 3.68
CA GLY A 168 -14.92 -3.99 4.04
C GLY A 168 -14.50 -3.36 5.37
N VAL A 169 -14.93 -2.14 5.64
CA VAL A 169 -14.66 -1.42 6.90
C VAL A 169 -15.97 -1.14 7.62
N LYS A 170 -16.13 -1.74 8.81
CA LYS A 170 -17.23 -1.47 9.73
C LYS A 170 -16.83 -0.43 10.78
N GLY A 171 -17.77 0.40 11.21
CA GLY A 171 -17.59 1.32 12.34
C GLY A 171 -17.34 2.78 11.95
N LEU A 172 -17.41 3.12 10.65
CA LEU A 172 -17.43 4.52 10.20
C LEU A 172 -18.83 5.14 10.31
N TYR A 173 -19.90 4.35 10.16
CA TYR A 173 -21.26 4.82 10.37
C TYR A 173 -22.17 3.69 10.85
N PHE A 174 -22.35 3.59 12.17
CA PHE A 174 -23.10 2.50 12.82
C PHE A 174 -22.62 1.13 12.30
N ASP A 175 -23.55 0.27 11.87
CA ASP A 175 -23.27 -1.07 11.36
C ASP A 175 -23.01 -1.14 9.85
N THR A 176 -23.00 0.00 9.14
CA THR A 176 -22.74 0.01 7.70
C THR A 176 -21.29 -0.35 7.39
N ILE A 177 -21.06 -0.92 6.20
CA ILE A 177 -19.76 -1.41 5.73
C ILE A 177 -19.33 -0.58 4.52
N LEU A 178 -18.14 0.04 4.59
CA LEU A 178 -17.47 0.63 3.45
C LEU A 178 -16.67 -0.46 2.74
N ASP A 179 -17.13 -0.90 1.56
CA ASP A 179 -16.39 -1.86 0.74
C ASP A 179 -15.01 -1.32 0.34
N ALA A 180 -14.03 -2.20 0.16
CA ALA A 180 -12.68 -1.81 -0.22
C ALA A 180 -11.93 -2.94 -0.96
N CYS A 181 -10.88 -2.55 -1.68
CA CYS A 181 -9.97 -3.42 -2.41
C CYS A 181 -8.57 -3.33 -1.80
N VAL A 182 -8.03 -4.44 -1.30
CA VAL A 182 -6.58 -4.60 -1.11
C VAL A 182 -6.00 -5.04 -2.45
N ASP A 183 -5.20 -4.17 -3.06
CA ASP A 183 -4.53 -4.41 -4.33
C ASP A 183 -3.05 -4.73 -4.07
N ILE A 184 -2.66 -5.99 -4.31
CA ILE A 184 -1.32 -6.51 -4.07
C ILE A 184 -0.68 -6.82 -5.42
N ASN A 185 0.47 -6.20 -5.69
CA ASN A 185 1.32 -6.58 -6.79
C ASN A 185 2.54 -7.34 -6.24
N TYR A 186 2.53 -8.68 -6.36
CA TYR A 186 3.60 -9.54 -5.86
C TYR A 186 4.94 -9.35 -6.59
N GLU A 187 4.91 -8.96 -7.86
CA GLU A 187 6.11 -8.72 -8.66
C GLU A 187 6.75 -7.36 -8.32
N ALA A 188 5.95 -6.31 -8.31
CA ALA A 188 6.38 -4.96 -7.92
C ALA A 188 6.58 -4.82 -6.40
N LYS A 189 6.11 -5.79 -5.60
CA LYS A 189 6.19 -5.81 -4.13
C LYS A 189 5.54 -4.61 -3.49
N THR A 190 4.35 -4.27 -3.98
CA THR A 190 3.55 -3.14 -3.50
C THR A 190 2.19 -3.63 -3.02
N VAL A 191 1.64 -2.89 -2.05
CA VAL A 191 0.24 -3.05 -1.65
C VAL A 191 -0.37 -1.67 -1.37
N ARG A 192 -1.60 -1.50 -1.81
CA ARG A 192 -2.43 -0.32 -1.57
C ARG A 192 -3.86 -0.75 -1.25
N VAL A 193 -4.61 0.12 -0.59
CA VAL A 193 -6.01 -0.12 -0.23
C VAL A 193 -6.88 0.95 -0.85
N GLY A 194 -7.84 0.56 -1.68
CA GLY A 194 -8.83 1.44 -2.28
C GLY A 194 -10.15 1.35 -1.53
N PHE A 195 -10.59 2.42 -0.88
CA PHE A 195 -11.92 2.46 -0.27
C PHE A 195 -12.97 2.81 -1.32
N PHE A 196 -14.00 1.97 -1.46
CA PHE A 196 -14.98 2.05 -2.53
C PHE A 196 -16.09 3.05 -2.18
N LEU A 197 -16.00 4.24 -2.78
CA LEU A 197 -16.96 5.32 -2.61
C LEU A 197 -17.96 5.24 -3.77
N ASP A 198 -19.20 4.83 -3.48
CA ASP A 198 -20.16 4.34 -4.48
C ASP A 198 -21.44 5.17 -4.49
N ALA A 199 -21.55 6.11 -5.43
CA ALA A 199 -22.70 7.01 -5.52
C ALA A 199 -23.88 6.42 -6.32
N ARG A 200 -23.71 5.25 -6.95
CA ARG A 200 -24.76 4.62 -7.77
C ARG A 200 -26.06 4.42 -7.00
N ASP A 201 -27.17 4.60 -7.69
CA ASP A 201 -28.48 4.23 -7.14
C ASP A 201 -28.54 2.76 -6.71
N GLY A 202 -29.18 2.50 -5.56
CA GLY A 202 -29.22 1.18 -4.95
C GLY A 202 -27.95 0.79 -4.16
N SER A 203 -26.90 1.61 -4.15
CA SER A 203 -25.67 1.30 -3.41
C SER A 203 -25.84 1.39 -1.89
N GLY A 204 -26.75 2.24 -1.43
CA GLY A 204 -26.90 2.63 -0.03
C GLY A 204 -27.39 1.52 0.89
N GLN A 205 -27.08 1.70 2.17
CA GLN A 205 -27.35 0.77 3.26
C GLN A 205 -28.41 1.33 4.20
N ALA A 206 -29.44 0.52 4.49
CA ALA A 206 -30.50 0.93 5.40
C ALA A 206 -29.96 1.11 6.82
N VAL A 207 -30.18 2.28 7.41
CA VAL A 207 -29.75 2.64 8.76
C VAL A 207 -30.70 3.67 9.36
N ASN A 208 -31.25 3.38 10.54
CA ASN A 208 -32.14 4.28 11.30
C ASN A 208 -33.27 4.90 10.46
N GLY A 209 -33.92 4.11 9.61
CA GLY A 209 -35.04 4.56 8.76
C GLY A 209 -34.64 5.39 7.53
N LYS A 210 -33.35 5.47 7.22
CA LYS A 210 -32.78 6.11 6.02
C LYS A 210 -31.82 5.16 5.30
N TYR A 211 -31.25 5.61 4.20
CA TYR A 211 -30.13 4.97 3.52
C TYR A 211 -28.88 5.81 3.68
N ALA A 212 -27.75 5.18 4.02
CA ALA A 212 -26.45 5.81 4.07
C ALA A 212 -25.55 5.30 2.94
N VAL A 213 -24.72 6.19 2.43
CA VAL A 213 -23.71 5.89 1.40
C VAL A 213 -22.40 6.59 1.74
N TYR A 214 -21.30 5.99 1.28
CA TYR A 214 -19.96 6.57 1.35
C TYR A 214 -19.61 7.17 -0.01
N ILE A 215 -19.28 8.45 -0.03
CA ILE A 215 -18.97 9.23 -1.24
C ILE A 215 -17.71 10.08 -1.01
N PRO A 216 -17.00 10.52 -2.06
CA PRO A 216 -15.83 11.36 -1.88
C PRO A 216 -16.20 12.75 -1.37
N GLY A 217 -15.43 13.23 -0.39
CA GLY A 217 -15.30 14.67 -0.18
C GLY A 217 -14.38 15.26 -1.24
N LEU A 218 -14.80 16.32 -1.92
CA LEU A 218 -14.06 16.97 -2.99
C LEU A 218 -13.60 18.36 -2.58
N ALA A 219 -12.41 18.71 -3.08
CA ALA A 219 -11.77 20.00 -2.89
C ALA A 219 -11.22 20.54 -4.21
N THR A 220 -10.97 21.84 -4.24
CA THR A 220 -10.09 22.45 -5.24
C THR A 220 -8.63 22.29 -4.84
N ARG A 221 -7.72 22.24 -5.82
CA ARG A 221 -6.26 22.28 -5.60
C ARG A 221 -5.68 23.56 -6.15
N THR A 222 -4.72 24.09 -5.41
CA THR A 222 -3.77 25.12 -5.84
C THR A 222 -2.35 24.55 -5.83
N ASP A 223 -1.38 25.29 -6.33
CA ASP A 223 0.03 24.87 -6.34
C ASP A 223 0.63 24.66 -4.95
N GLN A 224 0.01 25.20 -3.89
CA GLN A 224 0.54 25.17 -2.53
C GLN A 224 -0.32 24.34 -1.56
N ALA A 225 -1.62 24.20 -1.84
CA ALA A 225 -2.57 23.54 -0.95
C ALA A 225 -3.84 23.12 -1.70
N TRP A 226 -4.56 22.14 -1.18
CA TRP A 226 -6.01 22.09 -1.32
C TRP A 226 -6.70 23.37 -0.81
N TYR A 227 -7.83 23.71 -1.42
CA TYR A 227 -8.50 24.98 -1.26
C TYR A 227 -10.01 24.85 -1.50
N THR A 228 -10.75 25.86 -1.07
CA THR A 228 -12.18 26.03 -1.36
C THR A 228 -12.41 26.32 -2.84
N PRO A 229 -13.57 25.99 -3.44
CA PRO A 229 -14.75 25.34 -2.87
C PRO A 229 -14.51 23.89 -2.41
N TRP A 230 -15.32 23.50 -1.42
CA TRP A 230 -15.43 22.12 -0.96
C TRP A 230 -16.80 21.57 -1.33
N GLN A 231 -16.87 20.27 -1.52
CA GLN A 231 -18.11 19.54 -1.73
C GLN A 231 -18.04 18.21 -0.98
N TYR A 232 -18.81 18.07 0.10
CA TYR A 232 -18.81 16.87 0.94
C TYR A 232 -20.04 16.00 0.78
N ALA A 233 -20.87 16.30 -0.22
CA ALA A 233 -22.06 15.54 -0.49
C ALA A 233 -22.26 15.28 -2.00
N GLU A 234 -21.17 15.19 -2.77
CA GLU A 234 -21.26 14.90 -4.21
C GLU A 234 -21.78 13.47 -4.46
N THR A 235 -22.89 13.37 -5.19
CA THR A 235 -23.56 12.10 -5.53
C THR A 235 -23.61 11.84 -7.03
N GLU A 236 -23.01 12.72 -7.85
CA GLU A 236 -22.95 12.58 -9.30
C GLU A 236 -21.48 12.63 -9.72
N LEU A 237 -20.78 11.51 -9.55
CA LEU A 237 -19.33 11.42 -9.72
C LEU A 237 -18.91 11.38 -11.19
N GLY A 238 -19.81 11.00 -12.10
CA GLY A 238 -19.54 10.83 -13.52
C GLY A 238 -19.78 9.39 -13.96
N ASP A 239 -19.09 8.96 -15.02
CA ASP A 239 -19.12 7.56 -15.48
C ASP A 239 -17.70 6.97 -15.36
N PRO A 240 -17.46 6.00 -14.45
CA PRO A 240 -18.42 5.40 -13.53
C PRO A 240 -18.78 6.29 -12.33
N ASP A 241 -19.98 6.09 -11.79
CA ASP A 241 -20.52 6.82 -10.62
C ASP A 241 -20.03 6.26 -9.27
N TYR A 242 -18.74 5.92 -9.23
CA TYR A 242 -18.03 5.41 -8.06
C TYR A 242 -16.52 5.60 -8.24
N VAL A 243 -15.77 5.49 -7.15
CA VAL A 243 -14.30 5.55 -7.18
C VAL A 243 -13.69 4.71 -6.05
N TRP A 244 -12.53 4.10 -6.30
CA TRP A 244 -11.67 3.61 -5.21
C TRP A 244 -10.75 4.73 -4.77
N PHE A 245 -10.88 5.14 -3.52
CA PHE A 245 -10.02 6.14 -2.89
C PHE A 245 -8.77 5.45 -2.33
N TRP A 246 -7.63 5.65 -3.00
CA TRP A 246 -6.42 4.83 -2.85
C TRP A 246 -5.47 5.33 -1.75
N PHE A 247 -5.17 4.44 -0.81
CA PHE A 247 -4.27 4.65 0.30
C PHE A 247 -3.03 3.77 0.15
N THR A 248 -1.90 4.30 0.60
CA THR A 248 -0.63 3.56 0.64
C THR A 248 -0.54 2.74 1.91
N VAL A 249 0.08 1.57 1.83
CA VAL A 249 0.37 0.75 3.01
C VAL A 249 1.83 0.90 3.40
N THR A 250 2.08 1.20 4.67
CA THR A 250 3.42 1.45 5.21
C THR A 250 3.60 0.78 6.57
N ASN A 251 4.75 1.00 7.21
CA ASN A 251 5.05 0.52 8.56
C ASN A 251 4.83 -0.99 8.73
N LYS A 252 5.41 -1.78 7.82
CA LYS A 252 5.27 -3.25 7.79
C LYS A 252 3.80 -3.68 7.84
N PHE A 253 2.97 -3.09 6.97
CA PHE A 253 1.55 -3.40 6.84
C PHE A 253 0.65 -3.03 8.05
N ASN A 254 1.14 -2.18 8.96
CA ASN A 254 0.37 -1.73 10.13
C ASN A 254 -0.24 -0.32 9.97
N THR A 255 0.06 0.36 8.87
CA THR A 255 -0.49 1.69 8.59
C THR A 255 -1.02 1.75 7.16
N ILE A 256 -2.27 2.18 6.99
CA ILE A 256 -2.89 2.48 5.69
C ILE A 256 -3.13 3.98 5.65
N MET A 257 -2.49 4.72 4.75
CA MET A 257 -2.44 6.18 4.80
C MET A 257 -2.77 6.83 3.48
N TYR A 258 -3.62 7.85 3.56
CA TYR A 258 -3.82 8.84 2.51
C TYR A 258 -3.14 10.12 2.92
N THR A 259 -1.96 10.34 2.34
CA THR A 259 -1.09 11.45 2.66
C THR A 259 -1.68 12.75 2.10
N ASN A 260 -1.90 13.71 2.98
CA ASN A 260 -2.22 15.07 2.61
C ASN A 260 -0.95 15.81 2.14
N ARG A 261 -1.13 16.89 1.40
CA ARG A 261 -0.05 17.76 0.94
C ARG A 261 0.63 18.48 2.12
N VAL A 262 1.73 17.92 2.61
CA VAL A 262 2.67 18.56 3.55
C VAL A 262 3.87 19.23 2.86
N THR A 263 4.10 18.90 1.59
CA THR A 263 5.09 19.51 0.68
C THR A 263 4.47 19.65 -0.71
N ASN A 264 5.10 20.40 -1.62
CA ASN A 264 4.64 20.56 -3.00
C ASN A 264 4.57 19.24 -3.81
N ASN A 265 5.08 18.11 -3.30
CA ASN A 265 5.28 16.86 -4.04
C ASN A 265 4.21 15.78 -3.83
N VAL A 266 3.21 15.98 -2.96
CA VAL A 266 2.14 15.00 -2.76
C VAL A 266 0.89 15.46 -3.53
N GLU A 267 0.52 14.70 -4.56
CA GLU A 267 -0.71 14.93 -5.31
C GLU A 267 -1.88 14.18 -4.67
N PHE A 268 -3.03 14.86 -4.54
CA PHE A 268 -4.28 14.19 -4.23
C PHE A 268 -4.70 13.30 -5.40
N GLN A 269 -5.40 12.23 -5.07
CA GLN A 269 -6.16 11.49 -6.07
C GLN A 269 -7.20 12.43 -6.71
N THR A 270 -7.11 12.53 -8.04
CA THR A 270 -8.08 13.25 -8.86
C THR A 270 -9.24 12.31 -9.21
N LEU A 271 -10.47 12.77 -9.02
CA LEU A 271 -11.67 12.13 -9.54
C LEU A 271 -11.80 12.51 -11.03
N THR A 272 -11.22 11.68 -11.90
CA THR A 272 -11.01 11.98 -13.32
C THR A 272 -12.31 12.06 -14.11
N GLN A 273 -13.30 11.25 -13.75
CA GLN A 273 -14.62 11.20 -14.38
C GLN A 273 -15.54 12.39 -14.03
N TYR A 274 -15.24 13.15 -12.97
CA TYR A 274 -16.11 14.22 -12.48
C TYR A 274 -16.16 15.42 -13.41
N SER A 275 -17.34 16.02 -13.59
CA SER A 275 -17.57 17.08 -14.56
C SER A 275 -16.85 18.38 -14.19
N ASN A 276 -16.81 18.73 -12.90
CA ASN A 276 -16.13 19.93 -12.42
C ASN A 276 -14.62 19.67 -12.25
N LYS A 277 -13.84 20.02 -13.27
CA LYS A 277 -12.38 19.82 -13.30
C LYS A 277 -11.59 20.72 -12.33
N THR A 278 -12.24 21.66 -11.64
CA THR A 278 -11.60 22.55 -10.66
C THR A 278 -11.79 22.05 -9.22
N MET A 279 -12.87 21.33 -8.93
CA MET A 279 -13.20 20.79 -7.60
C MET A 279 -13.30 19.26 -7.66
N ASN A 280 -12.22 18.60 -8.07
CA ASN A 280 -12.19 17.15 -8.34
C ASN A 280 -11.12 16.41 -7.54
N GLN A 281 -10.56 17.01 -6.50
CA GLN A 281 -9.52 16.36 -5.69
C GLN A 281 -10.19 15.69 -4.50
N ILE A 282 -10.00 14.38 -4.34
CA ILE A 282 -10.59 13.64 -3.23
C ILE A 282 -9.83 14.02 -1.96
N CYS A 283 -10.55 14.51 -0.94
CA CYS A 283 -9.99 15.01 0.31
C CYS A 283 -10.55 14.30 1.55
N GLY A 284 -11.34 13.25 1.36
CA GLY A 284 -11.85 12.46 2.47
C GLY A 284 -13.03 11.58 2.09
N ILE A 285 -13.50 10.85 3.09
CA ILE A 285 -14.67 9.98 3.02
C ILE A 285 -15.85 10.70 3.65
N SER A 286 -16.90 10.95 2.88
CA SER A 286 -18.13 11.59 3.35
C SER A 286 -19.26 10.57 3.44
N ILE A 287 -20.06 10.66 4.49
CA ILE A 287 -21.27 9.85 4.68
C ILE A 287 -22.46 10.76 4.51
N VAL A 288 -23.34 10.45 3.55
CA VAL A 288 -24.60 11.16 3.33
C VAL A 288 -25.80 10.25 3.50
N LEU A 289 -26.93 10.86 3.82
CA LEU A 289 -28.18 10.16 4.11
C LEU A 289 -29.27 10.56 3.12
N SER A 290 -30.04 9.58 2.67
CA SER A 290 -31.22 9.78 1.83
C SER A 290 -32.42 9.03 2.42
N ASN A 291 -33.63 9.53 2.18
CA ASN A 291 -34.86 8.82 2.55
C ASN A 291 -35.18 7.67 1.58
N THR A 292 -34.57 7.68 0.39
CA THR A 292 -34.70 6.66 -0.65
C THR A 292 -33.35 6.03 -0.94
N ASN A 293 -33.32 4.81 -1.49
CA ASN A 293 -32.07 4.20 -1.95
C ASN A 293 -31.68 4.70 -3.36
N VAL A 294 -31.76 6.00 -3.55
CA VAL A 294 -31.45 6.76 -4.76
C VAL A 294 -30.65 7.96 -4.25
N PHE A 295 -29.47 8.17 -4.82
CA PHE A 295 -28.50 9.17 -4.36
C PHE A 295 -28.18 10.09 -5.53
N ASN A 296 -28.83 11.24 -5.52
CA ASN A 296 -28.59 12.33 -6.46
C ASN A 296 -28.76 13.66 -5.72
N HIS A 297 -28.46 14.78 -6.38
CA HIS A 297 -28.50 16.10 -5.72
C HIS A 297 -29.86 16.43 -5.11
N SER A 298 -30.95 15.93 -5.70
CA SER A 298 -32.32 16.19 -5.22
C SER A 298 -32.68 15.41 -3.95
N THR A 299 -32.12 14.23 -3.75
CA THR A 299 -32.46 13.32 -2.65
C THR A 299 -31.58 13.53 -1.41
N VAL A 300 -30.34 13.98 -1.61
CA VAL A 300 -29.40 14.35 -0.54
C VAL A 300 -29.46 15.85 -0.20
N ASN A 301 -30.20 16.64 -1.00
CA ASN A 301 -30.37 18.10 -0.85
C ASN A 301 -29.03 18.85 -0.84
N THR A 302 -28.17 18.50 -1.78
CA THR A 302 -26.84 19.10 -1.93
C THR A 302 -27.00 20.50 -2.52
N GLY A 303 -27.22 21.52 -1.69
CA GLY A 303 -26.99 22.91 -2.13
C GLY A 303 -25.57 23.05 -2.72
N ASN A 304 -25.24 24.19 -3.36
CA ASN A 304 -23.99 24.41 -4.13
C ASN A 304 -22.64 24.04 -3.46
N SER A 305 -22.60 23.68 -2.17
CA SER A 305 -21.40 23.25 -1.47
C SER A 305 -21.54 21.94 -0.67
N GLY A 306 -22.75 21.37 -0.55
CA GLY A 306 -23.01 20.16 0.26
C GLY A 306 -22.56 20.24 1.73
N LEU A 307 -22.18 21.43 2.22
CA LEU A 307 -21.52 21.63 3.52
C LEU A 307 -22.45 21.41 4.73
N SER A 308 -23.74 21.24 4.49
CA SER A 308 -24.78 21.16 5.52
C SER A 308 -25.58 19.86 5.50
N THR A 309 -25.28 18.91 4.60
CA THR A 309 -26.13 17.75 4.32
C THR A 309 -25.51 16.39 4.62
N TYR A 310 -24.20 16.33 4.85
CA TYR A 310 -23.53 15.12 5.31
C TYR A 310 -23.86 14.79 6.77
N SER A 311 -23.67 13.53 7.14
CA SER A 311 -23.67 13.07 8.52
C SER A 311 -22.29 13.27 9.15
N ASN A 312 -21.29 12.63 8.55
CA ASN A 312 -19.89 12.71 8.95
C ASN A 312 -18.99 12.86 7.72
N VAL A 313 -17.87 13.57 7.89
CA VAL A 313 -16.77 13.59 6.92
C VAL A 313 -15.50 13.24 7.68
N TYR A 314 -14.76 12.25 7.18
CA TYR A 314 -13.41 11.92 7.60
C TYR A 314 -12.46 12.53 6.58
N GLN A 315 -11.88 13.68 6.92
CA GLN A 315 -11.07 14.49 6.02
C GLN A 315 -9.58 14.25 6.25
N CYS A 316 -8.81 14.27 5.17
CA CYS A 316 -7.41 13.86 5.12
C CYS A 316 -6.41 14.77 5.84
N ASN A 317 -6.82 15.86 6.50
CA ASN A 317 -5.91 16.86 7.10
C ASN A 317 -5.96 16.98 8.63
N PRO A 318 -5.97 15.89 9.41
CA PRO A 318 -5.93 16.01 10.87
C PRO A 318 -4.76 16.89 11.35
N LYS A 319 -5.03 17.74 12.34
CA LYS A 319 -4.07 18.69 12.90
C LYS A 319 -2.82 17.96 13.39
N GLY A 320 -1.67 18.41 12.89
CA GLY A 320 -0.36 17.88 13.28
C GLY A 320 -0.02 16.52 12.65
N GLN A 321 -0.77 16.08 11.64
CA GLN A 321 -0.54 14.82 10.94
C GLN A 321 -0.30 15.08 9.44
N SER A 322 0.37 14.14 8.77
CA SER A 322 0.67 14.24 7.34
C SER A 322 -0.46 13.72 6.44
N GLY A 323 -1.58 13.28 6.98
CA GLY A 323 -2.67 12.64 6.24
C GLY A 323 -3.69 12.02 7.17
N GLU A 324 -4.77 11.45 6.60
CA GLU A 324 -5.60 10.50 7.34
C GLU A 324 -5.04 9.09 7.21
N PHE A 325 -5.19 8.31 8.27
CA PHE A 325 -4.59 6.98 8.31
C PHE A 325 -5.35 6.03 9.22
N PHE A 326 -5.27 4.75 8.87
CA PHE A 326 -5.66 3.63 9.71
C PHE A 326 -4.40 3.04 10.35
N THR A 327 -4.42 2.80 11.66
CA THR A 327 -3.40 2.00 12.36
C THR A 327 -4.01 0.74 12.95
N ARG A 328 -3.31 -0.39 12.81
CA ARG A 328 -3.74 -1.66 13.41
C ARG A 328 -3.69 -1.54 14.94
N LYS A 329 -4.67 -2.15 15.63
CA LYS A 329 -4.70 -2.24 17.10
C LYS A 329 -3.89 -3.41 17.63
#